data_AF-A0A960A320-F1
#
_entry.id   AF-A0A960A320-F1
#
_cell.length_a   1.000
_cell.length_b   1.000
_cell.length_c   1.000
_cell.angle_alpha   90.00
_cell.angle_beta   90.00
_cell.angle_gamma   90.00
#
_symmetry.space_group_name_H-M   'P 1'
#
loop_
_entity.id
_entity.type
_entity.pdbx_description
1 polymer ?
#
loop_
_entity_poly.entity_id
_entity_poly.type
_entity_poly.pdbx_seq_one_letter_code
_entity_poly.pdbx_strand_id
1 'polypeptide(L)'
;MNDPNGLVFHDGEYHLFFQHNSRGWWPGFSSWGHAVSPDLVGWTELPVAIPSTDEEFVLSGSAVVDADNVSGLGTLDEPAMVAIYTSFSPETKI
;
A
#
# COMPACT_ATOMS: atom_id res chain seq x y z
N MET A 1 -12.01 2.91 6.19
CA MET A 1 -10.70 3.49 5.84
C MET A 1 -10.11 4.08 7.11
N ASN A 2 -8.87 3.74 7.44
CA ASN A 2 -8.17 4.25 8.62
C ASN A 2 -6.90 5.01 8.17
N ASP A 3 -5.72 4.57 8.59
CA ASP A 3 -4.44 5.23 8.33
C ASP A 3 -4.14 5.39 6.83
N PRO A 4 -3.53 6.52 6.42
CA PRO A 4 -2.83 6.61 5.14
C PRO A 4 -1.55 5.77 5.18
N ASN A 5 -1.21 5.16 4.05
CA ASN A 5 -0.08 4.29 3.85
C ASN A 5 0.68 4.68 2.58
N GLY A 6 1.94 4.25 2.46
CA GLY A 6 2.65 4.24 1.19
C GLY A 6 2.73 5.57 0.44
N LEU A 7 2.68 6.71 1.15
CA LEU A 7 2.62 8.04 0.53
C LEU A 7 3.88 8.32 -0.29
N VAL A 8 3.74 8.37 -1.61
CA VAL A 8 4.85 8.55 -2.56
C VAL A 8 4.40 9.46 -3.70
N PHE A 9 5.28 10.35 -4.15
CA PHE A 9 5.11 11.04 -5.43
C PHE A 9 6.02 10.38 -6.47
N HIS A 10 5.44 9.88 -7.56
CA HIS A 10 6.17 9.21 -8.62
C HIS A 10 5.49 9.46 -9.98
N ASP A 11 6.29 9.69 -11.01
CA ASP A 11 5.85 9.92 -12.39
C ASP A 11 4.69 10.92 -12.56
N GLY A 12 4.72 12.01 -11.78
CA GLY A 12 3.71 13.07 -11.85
C GLY A 12 2.47 12.83 -11.00
N GLU A 13 2.36 11.70 -10.31
CA GLU A 13 1.22 11.34 -9.47
C GLU A 13 1.60 11.21 -7.99
N TYR A 14 0.72 11.69 -7.11
CA TYR A 14 0.71 11.35 -5.70
C TYR A 14 -0.04 10.04 -5.52
N HIS A 15 0.64 9.04 -4.99
CA HIS A 15 0.06 7.77 -4.59
C HIS A 15 -0.36 7.85 -3.12
N LEU A 16 -1.65 7.61 -2.88
CA LEU A 16 -2.23 7.42 -1.56
C LEU A 16 -2.65 5.97 -1.45
N PHE A 17 -1.90 5.19 -0.67
CA PHE A 17 -2.40 3.92 -0.16
C PHE A 17 -3.09 4.16 1.17
N PHE A 18 -3.98 3.27 1.58
CA PHE A 18 -4.71 3.46 2.83
C PHE A 18 -5.25 2.14 3.36
N GLN A 19 -5.44 2.08 4.67
CA GLN A 19 -6.09 0.93 5.29
C GLN A 19 -7.50 0.76 4.76
N HIS A 20 -7.73 -0.33 4.03
CA HIS A 20 -8.97 -0.70 3.39
C HIS A 20 -9.48 -2.03 3.96
N ASN A 21 -10.80 -2.12 4.17
CA ASN A 21 -11.45 -3.36 4.59
C ASN A 21 -12.57 -3.69 3.61
N SER A 22 -12.33 -4.70 2.78
CA SER A 22 -13.27 -5.14 1.75
C SER A 22 -14.44 -5.97 2.30
N ARG A 23 -14.35 -6.44 3.56
CA ARG A 23 -15.34 -7.30 4.23
C ARG A 23 -16.29 -6.55 5.16
N GLY A 24 -16.20 -5.22 5.20
CA GLY A 24 -17.14 -4.35 5.91
C GLY A 24 -16.51 -3.59 7.08
N TRP A 25 -17.33 -3.25 8.09
CA TRP A 25 -16.94 -2.35 9.18
C TRP A 25 -16.17 -3.03 10.32
N TRP A 26 -16.14 -4.36 10.37
CA TRP A 26 -15.53 -5.08 11.49
C TRP A 26 -14.00 -5.04 11.44
N PRO A 27 -13.29 -4.76 12.55
CA PRO A 27 -11.82 -4.78 12.55
C PRO A 27 -11.28 -6.18 12.26
N GLY A 28 -10.28 -6.27 11.37
CA GLY A 28 -9.52 -7.51 11.14
C GLY A 28 -9.54 -8.09 9.72
N PHE A 29 -9.47 -7.27 8.67
CA PHE A 29 -9.15 -7.70 7.29
C PHE A 29 -8.49 -6.54 6.53
N SER A 30 -7.40 -6.02 7.11
CA SER A 30 -6.75 -4.81 6.60
C SER A 30 -5.97 -5.13 5.34
N SER A 31 -6.38 -4.51 4.23
CA SER A 31 -5.70 -4.45 2.94
C SER A 31 -5.18 -3.03 2.71
N TRP A 32 -4.32 -2.82 1.71
CA TRP A 32 -4.03 -1.49 1.19
C TRP A 32 -4.91 -1.17 -0.01
N GLY A 33 -5.88 -0.27 0.18
CA GLY A 33 -6.53 0.43 -0.93
C GLY A 33 -5.55 1.41 -1.58
N HIS A 34 -5.88 1.90 -2.78
CA HIS A 34 -4.99 2.77 -3.55
C HIS A 34 -5.80 3.81 -4.33
N ALA A 35 -5.36 5.06 -4.27
CA ALA A 35 -5.81 6.12 -5.14
C ALA A 35 -4.61 6.95 -5.61
N VAL A 36 -4.75 7.57 -6.79
CA VAL A 36 -3.75 8.50 -7.33
C VAL A 36 -4.35 9.87 -7.58
N SER A 37 -3.53 10.91 -7.49
CA SER A 37 -3.92 12.29 -7.77
C SER A 37 -2.75 13.08 -8.34
N PRO A 38 -2.96 13.96 -9.34
CA PRO A 38 -1.92 14.88 -9.78
C PRO A 38 -1.76 16.09 -8.85
N ASP A 39 -2.73 16.37 -7.96
CA ASP A 39 -2.84 17.65 -7.24
C ASP A 39 -3.20 17.53 -5.75
N LEU A 40 -3.28 16.32 -5.21
CA LEU A 40 -3.74 15.99 -3.84
C LEU A 40 -5.22 16.32 -3.55
N VAL A 41 -5.99 16.71 -4.56
CA VAL A 41 -7.39 17.14 -4.42
C VAL A 41 -8.33 16.25 -5.23
N GLY A 42 -8.10 16.11 -6.53
CA GLY A 42 -8.84 15.21 -7.41
C GLY A 42 -8.24 13.80 -7.38
N TRP A 43 -8.95 12.85 -6.79
CA TRP A 43 -8.47 11.47 -6.62
C TRP A 43 -9.19 10.50 -7.55
N THR A 44 -8.42 9.64 -8.21
CA THR A 44 -8.91 8.46 -8.92
C THR A 44 -8.61 7.23 -8.07
N GLU A 45 -9.66 6.56 -7.57
CA GLU A 45 -9.52 5.30 -6.86
C GLU A 45 -9.13 4.19 -7.84
N LEU A 46 -8.14 3.39 -7.45
CA LEU A 46 -7.60 2.26 -8.19
C LEU A 46 -7.97 0.94 -7.47
N PRO A 47 -7.74 -0.23 -8.10
CA PRO A 47 -7.90 -1.50 -7.43
C PRO A 47 -7.09 -1.59 -6.13
N VAL A 48 -7.52 -2.46 -5.21
CA VAL A 48 -6.76 -2.79 -3.99
C VAL A 48 -5.34 -3.20 -4.39
N ALA A 49 -4.33 -2.53 -3.82
CA ALA A 49 -2.93 -2.73 -4.17
C ALA A 49 -2.33 -3.96 -3.49
N ILE A 50 -2.62 -4.14 -2.19
CA ILE A 50 -2.15 -5.30 -1.42
C ILE A 50 -3.37 -5.88 -0.67
N PRO A 51 -3.92 -7.01 -1.12
CA PRO A 51 -5.06 -7.63 -0.47
C PRO A 51 -4.63 -8.38 0.81
N SER A 52 -5.47 -8.33 1.83
CA SER A 52 -5.37 -9.26 2.97
C SER A 52 -5.79 -10.67 2.57
N THR A 53 -5.28 -11.67 3.28
CA THR A 53 -5.78 -13.05 3.24
C THR A 53 -6.48 -13.41 4.55
N ASP A 54 -6.97 -14.65 4.66
CA ASP A 54 -7.52 -15.14 5.93
C ASP A 54 -6.39 -15.37 6.97
N GLU A 55 -5.15 -15.54 6.52
CA GLU A 55 -3.96 -15.80 7.34
C GLU A 55 -3.09 -14.57 7.60
N GLU A 56 -3.29 -13.48 6.86
CA GLU A 56 -2.47 -12.27 6.93
C GLU A 56 -3.28 -10.99 6.73
N PHE A 57 -3.15 -10.07 7.69
CA PHE A 57 -3.57 -8.69 7.55
C PHE A 57 -2.37 -7.82 7.18
N VAL A 58 -2.57 -6.96 6.19
CA VAL A 58 -1.59 -6.01 5.68
C VAL A 58 -1.80 -4.70 6.44
N LEU A 59 -1.12 -4.55 7.58
CA LEU A 59 -1.25 -3.35 8.40
C LEU A 59 -0.47 -2.18 7.80
N SER A 60 -0.37 -1.08 8.56
CA SER A 60 0.15 0.18 8.06
C SER A 60 1.64 0.10 7.70
N GLY A 61 2.09 1.04 6.88
CA GLY A 61 3.47 1.07 6.40
C GLY A 61 3.75 2.18 5.40
N SER A 62 4.91 2.10 4.78
CA SER A 62 5.45 3.10 3.85
C SER A 62 5.84 2.46 2.52
N ALA A 63 6.04 3.29 1.50
CA ALA A 63 6.55 2.88 0.20
C ALA A 63 7.65 3.84 -0.24
N VAL A 64 8.56 3.37 -1.08
CA VAL A 64 9.63 4.16 -1.68
C VAL A 64 9.82 3.77 -3.13
N VAL A 65 10.29 4.69 -3.96
CA VAL A 65 10.77 4.38 -5.31
C VAL A 65 12.24 3.99 -5.19
N ASP A 66 12.58 2.75 -5.54
CA ASP A 66 13.95 2.23 -5.52
C ASP A 66 14.69 2.58 -6.82
N ALA A 67 15.00 3.88 -6.98
CA ALA A 67 15.55 4.45 -8.21
C ALA A 67 16.90 3.82 -8.63
N ASP A 68 17.72 3.40 -7.67
CA ASP A 68 19.03 2.79 -7.92
C ASP A 68 18.95 1.26 -8.03
N ASN A 69 17.74 0.69 -8.00
CA ASN A 69 17.48 -0.75 -8.01
C ASN A 69 18.30 -1.51 -6.96
N VAL A 70 18.43 -0.95 -5.75
CA VAL A 70 19.20 -1.55 -4.64
C VAL A 70 18.58 -2.87 -4.20
N SER A 71 17.25 -2.96 -4.25
CA SER A 71 16.51 -4.19 -3.93
C SER A 71 16.66 -5.28 -4.98
N GLY A 72 17.00 -4.92 -6.23
CA GLY A 72 17.00 -5.83 -7.38
C GLY A 72 15.62 -6.25 -7.86
N LEU A 73 14.54 -5.60 -7.39
CA LEU A 73 13.15 -5.94 -7.73
C LEU A 73 12.63 -5.26 -9.00
N GLY A 74 13.39 -4.32 -9.57
CA GLY A 74 13.06 -3.65 -10.82
C GLY A 74 14.28 -3.58 -11.75
N THR A 75 14.35 -2.50 -12.52
CA THR A 75 15.50 -2.16 -13.37
C THR A 75 15.84 -0.66 -13.22
N LEU A 76 16.96 -0.22 -13.82
CA LEU A 76 17.28 1.21 -13.82
C LEU A 76 16.34 2.03 -14.72
N ASP A 77 15.78 1.41 -15.77
CA ASP A 77 14.85 2.06 -16.70
C ASP A 77 13.40 2.01 -16.19
N GLU A 78 13.07 0.99 -15.39
CA GLU A 78 11.78 0.82 -14.72
C GLU A 78 12.01 0.50 -13.23
N PRO A 79 12.23 1.53 -12.39
CA PRO A 79 12.44 1.36 -10.96
C PRO A 79 11.23 0.74 -10.26
N ALA A 80 11.47 -0.14 -9.29
CA ALA A 80 10.39 -0.69 -8.48
C ALA A 80 9.89 0.32 -7.44
N MET A 81 8.57 0.39 -7.23
CA MET A 81 8.00 0.93 -6.00
C MET A 81 7.95 -0.18 -4.96
N VAL A 82 8.69 -0.02 -3.87
CA VAL A 82 8.83 -1.03 -2.81
C VAL A 82 8.00 -0.62 -1.60
N ALA A 83 6.99 -1.42 -1.27
CA ALA A 83 6.18 -1.27 -0.07
C ALA A 83 6.78 -2.06 1.10
N ILE A 84 6.82 -1.45 2.27
CA ILE A 84 7.26 -2.05 3.53
C ILE A 84 6.11 -1.84 4.51
N TYR A 85 5.53 -2.93 5.00
CA TYR A 85 4.33 -2.91 5.82
C TYR A 85 4.45 -3.87 6.99
N THR A 86 3.60 -3.67 8.00
CA THR A 86 3.50 -4.60 9.12
C THR A 86 2.57 -5.76 8.72
N SER A 87 3.15 -6.94 8.50
CA SER A 87 2.40 -8.19 8.37
C SER A 87 1.85 -8.60 9.74
N PHE A 88 0.56 -8.90 9.83
CA PHE A 88 -0.07 -9.39 11.05
C PHE A 88 -0.81 -10.69 10.79
N SER A 89 -0.37 -11.76 11.46
CA SER A 89 -1.08 -13.05 11.45
C SER A 89 -2.08 -13.11 12.60
N PRO A 90 -3.39 -13.29 12.33
CA PRO A 90 -4.41 -13.39 13.37
C PRO A 90 -4.28 -14.66 14.23
N GLU A 91 -3.55 -15.67 13.77
CA GLU A 91 -3.28 -16.89 14.54
C GLU A 91 -2.17 -16.70 15.57
N THR A 92 -1.35 -15.66 15.44
CA THR A 92 -0.25 -15.39 16.36
C THR A 92 -0.81 -14.83 17.66
N LYS A 93 -1.02 -15.73 18.64
CA LYS A 93 -1.24 -15.35 20.04
C LYS A 93 0.13 -15.06 20.67
N ILE A 94 0.38 -13.79 20.96
CA ILE A 94 1.48 -13.36 21.83
C ILE A 94 1.05 -13.52 23.29
#